data_AF-A0A930TJP6-F1
#
_entry.id   AF-A0A930TJP6-F1
#
_cell.length_a   1.000
_cell.length_b   1.000
_cell.length_c   1.000
_cell.angle_alpha   90.00
_cell.angle_beta   90.00
_cell.angle_gamma   90.00
#
_symmetry.space_group_name_H-M   'P 1'
#
loop_
_entity.id
_entity.type
_entity.pdbx_description
1 polymer ?
#
loop_
_entity_poly.entity_id
_entity_poly.type
_entity_poly.pdbx_seq_one_letter_code
_entity_poly.pdbx_strand_id
1 'polypeptide(L)' 'MKSEVERLAKQAFYRHLISGYGTGEYPDEYQIVYQGKPRHFSLEYAHRFLQQLMGQLYPPALM' A
#
# COMPACT_ATOMS: atom_id res chain seq x y z
N MET A 1 1.70 -1.19 13.66
CA MET A 1 1.04 -1.56 12.39
C MET A 1 0.91 -0.36 11.44
N LYS A 2 0.23 0.73 11.82
CA LYS A 2 0.03 1.91 10.96
C LYS A 2 1.33 2.50 10.38
N SER A 3 2.37 2.64 11.19
CA SER A 3 3.68 3.14 10.74
C SER A 3 4.33 2.24 9.68
N GLU A 4 4.09 0.93 9.74
CA GLU A 4 4.60 -0.01 8.74
C GLU A 4 3.82 0.12 7.43
N VAL A 5 2.49 0.21 7.49
CA VAL A 5 1.64 0.52 6.32
C VAL A 5 2.07 1.84 5.67
N GLU A 6 2.35 2.87 6.46
CA GLU A 6 2.82 4.17 5.97
C GLU A 6 4.18 4.08 5.28
N ARG A 7 5.13 3.34 5.88
CA ARG A 7 6.44 3.08 5.27
C ARG A 7 6.29 2.38 3.92
N LEU A 8 5.45 1.36 3.83
CA LEU A 8 5.19 0.62 2.57
C LEU A 8 4.49 1.51 1.54
N ALA A 9 3.52 2.32 1.95
CA ALA A 9 2.78 3.21 1.06
C ALA A 9 3.70 4.30 0.48
N LYS A 10 4.58 4.88 1.31
CA LYS A 10 5.61 5.82 0.87
C LYS A 10 6.53 5.18 -0.17
N GLN A 11 6.97 3.94 0.04
CA GLN A 11 7.79 3.22 -0.95
C GLN A 11 7.03 2.93 -2.25
N ALA A 12 5.78 2.48 -2.17
CA ALA A 12 4.94 2.25 -3.34
C ALA A 12 4.66 3.53 -4.14
N PHE A 13 4.48 4.66 -3.45
CA PHE A 13 4.29 5.97 -4.07
C PHE A 13 5.55 6.45 -4.81
N TYR A 14 6.74 6.35 -4.18
CA TYR A 14 8.00 6.69 -4.86
C TYR A 14 8.29 5.83 -6.09
N ARG A 15 7.77 4.60 -6.12
CA ARG A 15 7.89 3.68 -7.26
C ARG A 15 6.76 3.85 -8.28
N HIS A 16 5.89 4.85 -8.12
CA HIS A 16 4.73 5.11 -8.98
C HIS A 16 3.73 3.94 -9.09
N LEU A 17 3.66 3.06 -8.08
CA LEU A 17 2.71 1.94 -8.04
C LEU A 17 1.31 2.35 -7.54
N ILE A 18 1.28 3.40 -6.73
CA ILE A 18 0.08 4.06 -6.24
C ILE A 18 0.22 5.56 -6.51
N SER A 19 -0.89 6.26 -6.68
CA SER A 19 -0.89 7.71 -6.97
C SER A 19 -1.13 8.58 -5.74
N GLY A 20 -1.32 7.98 -4.56
CA GLY A 20 -1.52 8.70 -3.31
C GLY A 20 -1.82 7.75 -2.14
N TYR A 21 -1.65 8.23 -0.92
CA TYR A 21 -1.94 7.49 0.30
C TYR A 21 -2.19 8.44 1.48
N GLY A 22 -2.84 7.94 2.53
CA GLY A 22 -3.09 8.71 3.74
C GLY A 22 -3.82 7.89 4.81
N THR A 23 -4.15 8.55 5.91
CA THR A 23 -5.00 7.96 6.94
C THR A 23 -6.44 7.85 6.45
N GLY A 24 -7.15 6.79 6.81
CA GLY A 24 -8.60 6.70 6.61
C GLY A 24 -9.38 7.55 7.61
N GLU A 25 -10.71 7.49 7.50
CA GLU A 25 -11.64 8.13 8.44
C GLU A 25 -11.53 7.51 9.84
N TYR A 26 -11.27 6.20 9.90
CA TYR A 26 -11.16 5.44 11.15
C TYR A 26 -9.70 5.14 11.55
N PRO A 27 -9.40 4.99 12.86
CA PRO A 27 -8.02 4.77 13.35
C PRO A 27 -7.34 3.51 12.83
N ASP A 28 -8.13 2.49 12.50
CA ASP A 28 -7.73 1.17 11.99
C ASP A 28 -7.83 1.05 10.46
N GLU A 29 -8.04 2.17 9.77
CA GLU A 29 -8.07 2.26 8.33
C GLU A 29 -6.88 3.02 7.73
N TYR A 30 -6.61 2.69 6.47
CA TYR A 30 -5.63 3.35 5.64
C TYR A 30 -6.17 3.58 4.23
N GLN A 31 -5.97 4.79 3.70
CA GLN A 31 -6.37 5.14 2.36
C GLN A 31 -5.20 4.91 1.39
N ILE A 32 -5.48 4.25 0.27
CA ILE A 32 -4.54 4.06 -0.84
C ILE A 32 -5.25 4.46 -2.14
N VAL A 33 -4.65 5.35 -2.94
CA VAL A 33 -5.13 5.68 -4.28
C VAL A 33 -4.42 4.78 -5.28
N TYR A 34 -5.13 3.77 -5.76
CA TYR A 34 -4.60 2.78 -6.69
C TYR A 34 -5.35 2.87 -8.03
N GLN A 35 -4.60 2.95 -9.14
CA GLN A 35 -5.15 3.15 -10.49
C GLN A 35 -6.11 4.36 -10.56
N GLY A 36 -5.74 5.46 -9.88
CA GLY A 36 -6.53 6.69 -9.83
C GLY A 36 -7.78 6.62 -8.95
N LYS A 37 -8.05 5.51 -8.25
CA LYS A 37 -9.23 5.36 -7.39
C LYS A 37 -8.83 5.27 -5.91
N PRO A 38 -9.38 6.13 -5.03
CA PRO A 38 -9.17 6.01 -3.59
C PRO A 38 -9.86 4.73 -3.07
N ARG A 39 -9.16 4.01 -2.18
CA ARG A 39 -9.66 2.81 -1.49
C ARG A 39 -9.29 2.89 -0.02
N HIS A 40 -10.22 2.55 0.84
CA HIS A 40 -9.99 2.43 2.28
C HIS A 40 -9.87 0.95 2.64
N PHE A 41 -8.81 0.62 3.35
CA PHE A 41 -8.52 -0.74 3.78
C PHE A 41 -8.26 -0.76 5.28
N SER A 42 -8.56 -1.87 5.94
CA SER A 42 -8.02 -2.12 7.27
C SER A 42 -6.49 -2.09 7.21
N LEU A 43 -5.82 -1.75 8.32
CA LEU A 43 -4.36 -1.72 8.37
C LEU A 43 -3.73 -3.04 7.93
N GLU A 44 -4.33 -4.18 8.29
CA GLU A 44 -3.84 -5.50 7.90
C GLU A 44 -3.95 -5.73 6.38
N TYR A 45 -5.10 -5.39 5.79
CA TYR A 45 -5.29 -5.55 4.35
C TYR A 45 -4.38 -4.59 3.57
N ALA A 46 -4.26 -3.34 4.01
CA ALA A 46 -3.36 -2.35 3.43
C ALA A 46 -1.91 -2.86 3.41
N HIS A 47 -1.45 -3.45 4.52
CA HIS A 47 -0.12 -4.05 4.61
C HIS A 47 0.09 -5.16 3.56
N ARG A 48 -0.81 -6.15 3.51
CA ARG A 48 -0.73 -7.27 2.55
C ARG A 48 -0.79 -6.78 1.10
N PHE A 49 -1.71 -5.86 0.81
CA PHE A 49 -1.88 -5.27 -0.51
C PHE A 49 -0.59 -4.58 -1.00
N LEU A 50 0.03 -3.75 -0.14
CA LEU A 50 1.27 -3.05 -0.48
C LEU A 50 2.45 -4.01 -0.65
N GLN A 51 2.56 -5.06 0.17
CA GLN A 51 3.56 -6.10 0.00
C GLN A 51 3.41 -6.84 -1.33
N GLN A 52 2.18 -7.23 -1.69
CA GLN A 52 1.89 -7.87 -2.98
C GLN A 52 2.24 -6.96 -4.16
N LEU A 53 1.84 -5.69 -4.09
CA LEU A 53 2.10 -4.71 -5.15
C LEU A 53 3.60 -4.49 -5.38
N MET A 54 4.40 -4.48 -4.31
CA MET A 54 5.86 -4.39 -4.43
C MET A 54 6.51 -5.70 -4.85
N GLY A 55 5.93 -6.85 -4.49
CA GLY A 55 6.35 -8.17 -4.97
C GLY A 55 6.15 -8.34 -6.47
N GLN A 56 5.13 -7.70 -7.06
CA GLN A 56 4.97 -7.68 -8.53
C GLN A 56 6.14 -7.01 -9.28
N LEU A 57 6.92 -6.15 -8.61
CA LEU A 57 8.15 -5.56 -9.18
C LEU A 57 9.38 -6.45 -9.02
N TYR A 58 9.36 -7.40 -8.10
CA TYR A 58 10.39 -8.41 -7.93
C TYR A 58 9.76 -9.76 -8.25
N PRO A 59 9.67 -10.16 -9.54
CA PRO A 59 9.38 -11.55 -9.82
C PRO A 59 10.34 -12.38 -8.94
N PRO A 60 9.85 -13.39 -8.19
CA PRO A 60 10.77 -14.26 -7.48
C PRO A 60 11.81 -14.69 -8.51
N ALA A 61 13.08 -14.35 -8.25
CA ALA A 61 14.16 -14.83 -9.09
C ALA A 61 13.93 -16.33 -9.22
N LEU A 62 13.71 -16.79 -10.46
CA LEU A 62 13.36 -18.16 -10.82
C LEU A 62 13.91 -19.15 -9.78
N MET A 63 13.01 -19.73 -8.98
CA MET A 63 13.27 -21.01 -8.30
C MET A 63 13.13 -22.13 -9.33
#